data_AF-A0A7S0RF54-F1
#
_entry.id   AF-A0A7S0RF54-F1
#
_cell.length_a   1.000
_cell.length_b   1.000
_cell.length_c   1.000
_cell.angle_alpha   90.00
_cell.angle_beta   90.00
_cell.angle_gamma   90.00
#
_symmetry.space_group_name_H-M   'P 1'
#
loop_
_entity.id
_entity.type
_entity.pdbx_description
1 polymer ?
#
loop_
_entity_poly.entity_id
_entity_poly.type
_entity_poly.pdbx_seq_one_letter_code
_entity_poly.pdbx_strand_id
1 'polypeptide(L)'
;ENTIDRKAQVNNAAAVSIKKEDVYRAYAKGVASTKKKKQAKLKRTLKKAKRDLNKEADGKTEALFAALQLLNDPQGFTEKLFARIKGSTTHRFETKLLILSVVSRVIGTHQLLVLHFYPYIQKYLQPHQRDATKLLAIAVQACHELVPPDAVEPLLRQLVNQFVHDKSRPEVMAVGLQTVREMCTRCPLVMTPELLQDLTEYKKDRDKGVRMAARSLIALFRELAPGMLVKKDRGKGADMERHLRLYGQVDTNT
;
A
#
# COMPACT_ATOMS: atom_id res chain seq x y z
N GLU A 1 20.48 -2.85 36.49
CA GLU A 1 21.32 -2.58 35.30
C GLU A 1 20.61 -2.59 33.93
N ASN A 2 19.42 -3.19 33.73
CA ASN A 2 18.94 -3.45 32.36
C ASN A 2 18.00 -2.41 31.68
N THR A 3 18.00 -1.13 32.11
CA THR A 3 17.14 -0.09 31.48
C THR A 3 17.94 0.94 30.67
N ILE A 4 19.27 0.91 30.76
CA ILE A 4 20.16 1.89 30.13
C ILE A 4 20.53 1.45 28.70
N ASP A 5 20.67 0.15 28.44
CA ASP A 5 21.09 -0.35 27.11
C ASP A 5 20.03 -0.30 26.01
N ARG A 6 18.74 -0.41 26.35
CA ARG A 6 17.67 -0.27 25.33
C ARG A 6 17.51 1.16 24.81
N LYS A 7 18.01 2.16 25.55
CA LYS A 7 18.03 3.56 25.09
C LYS A 7 19.27 3.88 24.25
N ALA A 8 20.31 3.05 24.30
CA ALA A 8 21.53 3.24 23.53
C ALA A 8 21.39 2.78 22.07
N GLN A 9 20.59 1.75 21.78
CA GLN A 9 20.39 1.24 20.41
C GLN A 9 19.53 2.14 19.51
N VAL A 10 18.83 3.14 20.07
CA VAL A 10 18.03 4.11 19.28
C VAL A 10 18.89 5.29 18.78
N ASN A 11 20.16 5.36 19.15
CA ASN A 11 20.99 6.56 18.94
C ASN A 11 21.75 6.65 17.60
N ASN A 12 21.69 5.65 16.71
CA ASN A 12 22.50 5.67 15.48
C ASN A 12 21.81 6.25 14.22
N ALA A 13 20.63 6.86 14.32
CA ALA A 13 19.94 7.44 13.16
C ALA A 13 19.51 8.91 13.33
N ALA A 14 19.92 9.58 14.42
CA ALA A 14 19.44 10.94 14.77
C ALA A 14 20.56 12.01 14.76
N ALA A 15 21.51 11.91 13.83
CA ALA A 15 22.72 12.75 13.82
C ALA A 15 22.53 14.16 13.23
N VAL A 16 21.30 14.65 13.02
CA VAL A 16 21.08 16.03 12.60
C VAL A 16 20.14 16.72 13.61
N SER A 17 20.75 17.64 14.36
CA SER A 17 20.10 18.73 15.14
C SER A 17 19.66 18.52 16.59
N ILE A 18 20.13 17.50 17.35
CA ILE A 18 19.87 17.47 18.81
C ILE A 18 21.17 17.26 19.57
N LYS A 19 21.66 18.32 20.23
CA LYS A 19 22.87 18.28 21.05
C LYS A 19 22.59 17.46 22.33
N LYS A 20 23.53 16.59 22.73
CA LYS A 20 23.43 15.79 23.97
C LYS A 20 23.13 16.66 25.21
N GLU A 21 23.60 17.90 25.21
CA GLU A 21 23.33 18.88 26.27
C GLU A 21 21.85 19.27 26.39
N ASP A 22 21.11 19.36 25.30
CA ASP A 22 19.69 19.75 25.32
C ASP A 22 18.81 18.64 25.90
N VAL A 23 19.20 17.39 25.65
CA VAL A 23 18.59 16.21 26.26
C VAL A 23 18.86 16.21 27.77
N TYR A 24 20.12 16.45 28.17
CA TYR A 24 20.48 16.53 29.59
C TYR A 24 19.74 17.66 30.33
N ARG A 25 19.65 18.86 29.73
CA ARG A 25 18.93 20.02 30.29
C ARG A 25 17.42 19.79 30.42
N ALA A 26 16.82 18.90 29.62
CA ALA A 26 15.40 18.57 29.67
C ALA A 26 15.03 17.58 30.78
N TYR A 27 15.95 16.70 31.18
CA TYR A 27 15.70 15.66 32.18
C TYR A 27 16.38 15.95 33.55
N ALA A 28 17.59 16.51 33.56
CA ALA A 28 18.38 16.69 34.78
C ALA A 28 18.15 18.05 35.49
N LYS A 29 18.07 19.18 34.77
CA LYS A 29 18.08 20.54 35.37
C LYS A 29 16.70 21.25 35.43
N GLY A 30 16.29 21.66 36.64
CA GLY A 30 15.17 22.58 36.91
C GLY A 30 14.04 22.01 37.78
N VAL A 31 13.06 22.84 38.11
CA VAL A 31 11.86 22.48 38.89
C VAL A 31 10.86 21.69 38.01
N ALA A 32 9.97 20.89 38.60
CA ALA A 32 9.09 19.97 37.89
C ALA A 32 8.27 20.62 36.74
N SER A 33 7.73 21.82 36.97
CA SER A 33 6.98 22.60 35.97
C SER A 33 7.84 22.99 34.76
N THR A 34 9.09 23.42 35.00
CA THR A 34 10.05 23.81 33.97
C THR A 34 10.57 22.60 33.19
N LYS A 35 10.77 21.45 33.84
CA LYS A 35 11.14 20.18 33.18
C LYS A 35 10.06 19.70 32.20
N LYS A 36 8.78 19.78 32.58
CA LYS A 36 7.64 19.40 31.70
C LYS A 36 7.60 20.26 30.43
N LYS A 37 7.84 21.57 30.54
CA LYS A 37 7.92 22.49 29.39
C LYS A 37 9.11 22.17 28.47
N LYS A 38 10.30 21.89 29.03
CA LYS A 38 11.50 21.52 28.27
C LYS A 38 11.35 20.18 27.54
N GLN A 39 10.75 19.18 28.18
CA GLN A 39 10.44 17.89 27.55
C GLN A 39 9.41 18.03 26.43
N ALA A 40 8.38 18.85 26.61
CA ALA A 40 7.41 19.14 25.55
C ALA A 40 8.06 19.83 24.34
N LYS A 41 8.99 20.77 24.58
CA LYS A 41 9.78 21.41 23.53
C LYS A 41 10.63 20.39 22.77
N LEU A 42 11.37 19.54 23.48
CA LEU A 42 12.21 18.48 22.89
C LEU A 42 11.38 17.49 22.04
N LYS A 43 10.20 17.07 22.53
CA LYS A 43 9.29 16.21 21.76
C LYS A 43 8.78 16.87 20.49
N ARG A 44 8.53 18.18 20.51
CA ARG A 44 8.12 18.95 19.31
C ARG A 44 9.26 19.05 18.29
N THR A 45 10.49 19.32 18.72
CA THR A 45 11.65 19.33 17.82
C THR A 45 11.92 17.95 17.22
N LEU A 46 11.83 16.88 18.00
CA LEU A 46 11.93 15.51 17.51
C LEU A 46 10.86 15.18 16.47
N LYS A 47 9.61 15.61 16.69
CA LYS A 47 8.51 15.42 15.73
C LYS A 47 8.73 16.23 14.45
N LYS A 48 9.32 17.43 14.55
CA LYS A 48 9.66 18.27 13.39
C LYS A 48 10.80 17.65 12.58
N ALA A 49 11.90 17.24 13.23
CA ALA A 49 13.01 16.56 12.57
C ALA A 49 12.58 15.27 11.85
N LYS A 50 11.71 14.45 12.48
CA LYS A 50 11.12 13.27 11.82
C LYS A 50 10.25 13.63 10.61
N ARG A 51 9.54 14.76 10.65
CA ARG A 51 8.74 15.23 9.50
C ARG A 51 9.63 15.74 8.37
N ASP A 52 10.70 16.45 8.69
CA ASP A 52 11.62 17.01 7.71
C ASP A 52 12.41 15.89 7.00
N LEU A 53 12.83 14.83 7.73
CA LEU A 53 13.41 13.62 7.13
C LEU A 53 12.44 12.87 6.21
N ASN A 54 11.17 12.76 6.60
CA ASN A 54 10.15 12.16 5.73
C ASN A 54 9.93 13.01 4.47
N LYS A 55 9.91 14.34 4.59
CA LYS A 55 9.77 15.25 3.43
C LYS A 55 10.95 15.15 2.46
N GLU A 56 12.17 14.97 2.95
CA GLU A 56 13.33 14.76 2.06
C GLU A 56 13.26 13.41 1.31
N ALA A 57 12.74 12.37 1.96
CA ALA A 57 12.47 11.09 1.32
C ALA A 57 11.32 11.21 0.29
N ASP A 58 10.28 11.98 0.62
CA ASP A 58 9.17 12.29 -0.28
C ASP A 58 9.67 13.09 -1.50
N GLY A 59 10.52 14.12 -1.31
CA GLY A 59 11.09 14.91 -2.41
C GLY A 59 11.99 14.12 -3.37
N LYS A 60 12.73 13.11 -2.89
CA LYS A 60 13.45 12.17 -3.77
C LYS A 60 12.51 11.29 -4.57
N THR A 61 11.36 10.94 -3.98
CA THR A 61 10.31 10.16 -4.64
C THR A 61 9.61 10.99 -5.70
N GLU A 62 9.35 12.27 -5.43
CA GLU A 62 8.81 13.25 -6.38
C GLU A 62 9.77 13.50 -7.56
N ALA A 63 11.07 13.65 -7.31
CA ALA A 63 12.07 13.80 -8.37
C ALA A 63 12.20 12.53 -9.24
N LEU A 64 12.17 11.35 -8.62
CA LEU A 64 12.15 10.08 -9.36
C LEU A 64 10.88 9.95 -10.21
N PHE A 65 9.74 10.44 -9.70
CA PHE A 65 8.47 10.47 -10.41
C PHE A 65 8.52 11.39 -11.63
N ALA A 66 9.13 12.58 -11.50
CA ALA A 66 9.34 13.50 -12.62
C ALA A 66 10.19 12.88 -13.74
N ALA A 67 11.23 12.11 -13.39
CA ALA A 67 12.06 11.41 -14.38
C ALA A 67 11.28 10.31 -15.12
N LEU A 68 10.39 9.59 -14.42
CA LEU A 68 9.54 8.57 -15.06
C LEU A 68 8.48 9.18 -15.97
N GLN A 69 7.97 10.38 -15.68
CA GLN A 69 7.02 11.07 -16.54
C GLN A 69 7.63 11.54 -17.87
N LEU A 70 8.93 11.88 -17.88
CA LEU A 70 9.65 12.36 -19.06
C LEU A 70 10.20 11.23 -19.96
N LEU A 71 9.68 10.01 -19.83
CA LEU A 71 10.18 8.87 -20.60
C LEU A 71 9.68 8.94 -22.05
N ASN A 72 10.60 8.86 -23.02
CA ASN A 72 10.29 9.05 -24.44
C ASN A 72 9.47 7.88 -25.05
N ASP A 73 9.75 6.64 -24.63
CA ASP A 73 9.04 5.43 -25.06
C ASP A 73 8.72 4.54 -23.83
N PRO A 74 7.66 4.86 -23.06
CA PRO A 74 7.35 4.15 -21.84
C PRO A 74 6.89 2.70 -22.08
N GLN A 75 6.21 2.45 -23.20
CA GLN A 75 5.77 1.11 -23.58
C GLN A 75 6.97 0.21 -23.91
N GLY A 76 7.81 0.62 -24.87
CA GLY A 76 8.95 -0.18 -25.30
C GLY A 76 9.99 -0.35 -24.20
N PHE A 77 10.18 0.67 -23.34
CA PHE A 77 11.00 0.53 -22.13
C PHE A 77 10.51 -0.59 -21.22
N THR A 78 9.20 -0.60 -20.93
CA THR A 78 8.58 -1.57 -20.03
C THR A 78 8.66 -2.99 -20.59
N GLU A 79 8.35 -3.17 -21.87
CA GLU A 79 8.39 -4.49 -22.53
C GLU A 79 9.80 -5.06 -22.61
N LYS A 80 10.81 -4.26 -22.98
CA LYS A 80 12.21 -4.70 -23.01
C LYS A 80 12.69 -5.13 -21.62
N LEU A 81 12.33 -4.35 -20.60
CA LEU A 81 12.71 -4.63 -19.23
C LEU A 81 12.04 -5.91 -18.70
N PHE A 82 10.76 -6.11 -19.03
CA PHE A 82 10.02 -7.32 -18.68
C PHE A 82 10.51 -8.56 -19.44
N ALA A 83 10.86 -8.43 -20.72
CA ALA A 83 11.46 -9.50 -21.51
C ALA A 83 12.78 -9.99 -20.91
N ARG A 84 13.62 -9.07 -20.40
CA ARG A 84 14.87 -9.43 -19.72
C ARG A 84 14.63 -10.25 -18.44
N ILE A 85 13.57 -9.96 -17.69
CA ILE A 85 13.20 -10.75 -16.50
C ILE A 85 12.70 -12.15 -16.90
N LYS A 86 11.88 -12.24 -17.96
CA LYS A 86 11.30 -13.50 -18.44
C LYS A 86 12.34 -14.43 -19.05
N GLY A 87 13.25 -13.91 -19.87
CA GLY A 87 14.29 -14.70 -20.55
C GLY A 87 15.44 -15.13 -19.63
N SER A 88 15.63 -14.45 -18.49
CA SER A 88 16.73 -14.72 -17.57
C SER A 88 16.27 -15.50 -16.33
N THR A 89 16.51 -16.80 -16.34
CA THR A 89 16.34 -17.68 -15.17
C THR A 89 17.37 -17.37 -14.07
N THR A 90 18.51 -16.77 -14.43
CA THR A 90 19.69 -16.62 -13.58
C THR A 90 19.61 -15.46 -12.57
N HIS A 91 18.75 -14.46 -12.78
CA HIS A 91 18.68 -13.33 -11.86
C HIS A 91 18.14 -13.73 -10.48
N ARG A 92 18.83 -13.28 -9.42
CA ARG A 92 18.36 -13.38 -8.04
C ARG A 92 16.97 -12.73 -7.92
N PHE A 93 16.14 -13.29 -7.03
CA PHE A 93 14.77 -12.81 -6.84
C PHE A 93 14.71 -11.32 -6.43
N GLU A 94 15.64 -10.86 -5.61
CA GLU A 94 15.74 -9.45 -5.19
C GLU A 94 15.92 -8.50 -6.40
N THR A 95 16.75 -8.88 -7.37
CA THR A 95 16.93 -8.12 -8.61
C THR A 95 15.66 -8.12 -9.45
N LYS A 96 14.97 -9.26 -9.56
CA LYS A 96 13.69 -9.36 -10.27
C LYS A 96 12.65 -8.44 -9.62
N LEU A 97 12.59 -8.41 -8.29
CA LEU A 97 11.68 -7.57 -7.51
C LEU A 97 11.93 -6.07 -7.72
N LEU A 98 13.20 -5.66 -7.77
CA LEU A 98 13.57 -4.26 -8.06
C LEU A 98 13.12 -3.85 -9.47
N ILE A 99 13.36 -4.72 -10.45
CA ILE A 99 12.95 -4.45 -11.83
C ILE A 99 11.42 -4.39 -11.94
N LEU A 100 10.70 -5.32 -11.32
CA LEU A 100 9.24 -5.31 -11.28
C LEU A 100 8.68 -4.04 -10.61
N SER A 101 9.36 -3.50 -9.59
CA SER A 101 8.96 -2.25 -8.95
C SER A 101 9.12 -1.02 -9.85
N VAL A 102 10.10 -1.03 -10.76
CA VAL A 102 10.23 0.03 -11.77
C VAL A 102 9.13 -0.13 -12.82
N VAL A 103 8.94 -1.35 -13.32
CA VAL A 103 7.89 -1.68 -14.30
C VAL A 103 6.49 -1.29 -13.79
N SER A 104 6.12 -1.65 -12.56
CA SER A 104 4.80 -1.31 -12.01
C SER A 104 4.56 0.19 -11.91
N ARG A 105 5.60 0.97 -11.60
CA ARG A 105 5.49 2.44 -11.55
C ARG A 105 5.30 3.05 -12.93
N VAL A 106 6.02 2.56 -13.94
CA VAL A 106 5.86 3.04 -15.32
C VAL A 106 4.46 2.70 -15.84
N ILE A 107 3.99 1.46 -15.61
CA ILE A 107 2.63 1.03 -15.95
C ILE A 107 1.58 1.95 -15.32
N GLY A 108 1.67 2.20 -14.00
CA GLY A 108 0.71 3.04 -13.30
C GLY A 108 0.76 4.52 -13.70
N THR A 109 1.93 5.05 -14.06
CA THR A 109 2.11 6.47 -14.41
C THR A 109 1.65 6.78 -15.83
N HIS A 110 1.97 5.90 -16.78
CA HIS A 110 1.64 6.06 -18.20
C HIS A 110 0.39 5.26 -18.63
N GLN A 111 -0.28 4.61 -17.69
CA GLN A 111 -1.48 3.78 -17.91
C GLN A 111 -1.29 2.73 -19.03
N LEU A 112 -0.16 2.00 -18.97
CA LEU A 112 0.25 1.06 -20.02
C LEU A 112 -0.45 -0.29 -19.92
N LEU A 113 -0.84 -0.85 -21.07
CA LEU A 113 -1.49 -2.17 -21.13
C LEU A 113 -0.48 -3.31 -21.29
N VAL A 114 0.17 -3.69 -20.20
CA VAL A 114 1.12 -4.84 -20.16
C VAL A 114 0.44 -6.06 -19.54
N LEU A 115 -0.51 -6.67 -20.26
CA LEU A 115 -1.39 -7.72 -19.72
C LEU A 115 -0.63 -8.97 -19.22
N HIS A 116 0.50 -9.29 -19.85
CA HIS A 116 1.34 -10.42 -19.43
C HIS A 116 2.03 -10.22 -18.06
N PHE A 117 1.96 -9.03 -17.49
CA PHE A 117 2.51 -8.71 -16.17
C PHE A 117 1.71 -9.37 -15.03
N TYR A 118 0.37 -9.37 -15.11
CA TYR A 118 -0.48 -9.88 -14.03
C TYR A 118 -0.31 -11.39 -13.80
N PRO A 119 -0.34 -12.27 -14.84
CA PRO A 119 -0.08 -13.69 -14.65
C PRO A 119 1.34 -13.98 -14.13
N TYR A 120 2.31 -13.12 -14.47
CA TYR A 120 3.68 -13.28 -13.99
C TYR A 120 3.77 -13.03 -12.47
N ILE A 121 3.12 -11.98 -11.97
CA ILE A 121 3.06 -11.72 -10.52
C ILE A 121 2.26 -12.79 -9.79
N GLN A 122 1.17 -13.27 -10.38
CA GLN A 122 0.28 -14.27 -9.79
C GLN A 122 1.06 -15.52 -9.30
N LYS A 123 2.08 -15.96 -10.04
CA LYS A 123 2.97 -17.08 -9.67
C LYS A 123 3.71 -16.87 -8.34
N TYR A 124 4.06 -15.63 -8.02
CA TYR A 124 4.85 -15.28 -6.83
C TYR A 124 3.98 -14.83 -5.65
N LEU A 125 2.67 -14.81 -5.82
CA LEU A 125 1.73 -14.33 -4.82
C LEU A 125 1.43 -15.42 -3.77
N GLN A 126 2.40 -15.63 -2.88
CA GLN A 126 2.31 -16.57 -1.76
C GLN A 126 2.76 -15.88 -0.46
N PRO A 127 2.07 -16.08 0.68
CA PRO A 127 2.44 -15.45 1.95
C PRO A 127 3.82 -15.85 2.48
N HIS A 128 4.26 -17.07 2.16
CA HIS A 128 5.58 -17.57 2.55
C HIS A 128 6.72 -16.94 1.74
N GLN A 129 6.40 -16.32 0.60
CA GLN A 129 7.40 -15.72 -0.25
C GLN A 129 8.08 -14.55 0.45
N ARG A 130 9.41 -14.45 0.29
CA ARG A 130 10.18 -13.33 0.81
C ARG A 130 9.71 -12.03 0.18
N ASP A 131 9.56 -10.98 0.99
CA ASP A 131 9.08 -9.67 0.53
C ASP A 131 7.68 -9.69 -0.14
N ALA A 132 6.78 -10.58 0.29
CA ALA A 132 5.40 -10.66 -0.21
C ALA A 132 4.66 -9.31 -0.19
N THR A 133 4.90 -8.47 0.83
CA THR A 133 4.33 -7.12 0.92
C THR A 133 4.77 -6.19 -0.22
N LYS A 134 6.03 -6.31 -0.67
CA LYS A 134 6.53 -5.54 -1.82
C LYS A 134 5.89 -6.02 -3.11
N LEU A 135 5.71 -7.33 -3.28
CA LEU A 135 4.99 -7.89 -4.45
C LEU A 135 3.54 -7.41 -4.51
N LEU A 136 2.85 -7.39 -3.37
CA LEU A 136 1.48 -6.87 -3.27
C LEU A 136 1.43 -5.38 -3.66
N ALA A 137 2.37 -4.57 -3.17
CA ALA A 137 2.47 -3.16 -3.54
C ALA A 137 2.73 -2.97 -5.04
N ILE A 138 3.59 -3.81 -5.64
CA ILE A 138 3.87 -3.80 -7.09
C ILE A 138 2.61 -4.15 -7.89
N ALA A 139 1.85 -5.16 -7.46
CA ALA A 139 0.58 -5.54 -8.09
C ALA A 139 -0.42 -4.37 -8.08
N VAL A 140 -0.60 -3.75 -6.92
CA VAL A 140 -1.48 -2.59 -6.73
C VAL A 140 -1.06 -1.41 -7.61
N GLN A 141 0.23 -1.11 -7.70
CA GLN A 141 0.75 0.00 -8.50
C GLN A 141 0.52 -0.18 -10.01
N ALA A 142 0.54 -1.42 -10.50
CA ALA A 142 0.30 -1.72 -11.91
C ALA A 142 -1.19 -1.81 -12.27
N CYS A 143 -2.10 -1.74 -11.31
CA CYS A 143 -3.53 -1.66 -11.57
C CYS A 143 -3.91 -0.22 -11.94
N HIS A 144 -4.70 -0.01 -12.98
CA HIS A 144 -5.26 1.29 -13.34
C HIS A 144 -6.60 1.13 -14.05
N GLU A 145 -7.35 2.22 -14.20
CA GLU A 145 -8.72 2.21 -14.74
C GLU A 145 -8.83 1.57 -16.13
N LEU A 146 -7.84 1.80 -17.00
CA LEU A 146 -7.81 1.23 -18.36
C LEU A 146 -7.44 -0.26 -18.44
N VAL A 147 -7.10 -0.94 -17.33
CA VAL A 147 -6.80 -2.38 -17.37
C VAL A 147 -8.11 -3.15 -17.42
N PRO A 148 -8.26 -4.11 -18.34
CA PRO A 148 -9.49 -4.89 -18.41
C PRO A 148 -9.59 -5.81 -17.16
N PRO A 149 -10.80 -5.91 -16.56
CA PRO A 149 -10.98 -6.59 -15.28
C PRO A 149 -10.72 -8.10 -15.36
N ASP A 150 -10.93 -8.71 -16.53
CA ASP A 150 -10.67 -10.13 -16.82
C ASP A 150 -9.20 -10.54 -16.60
N ALA A 151 -8.26 -9.64 -16.89
CA ALA A 151 -6.83 -9.88 -16.71
C ALA A 151 -6.41 -9.81 -15.22
N VAL A 152 -7.11 -8.99 -14.42
CA VAL A 152 -6.78 -8.74 -13.00
C VAL A 152 -7.56 -9.67 -12.06
N GLU A 153 -8.73 -10.15 -12.47
CA GLU A 153 -9.57 -11.03 -11.65
C GLU A 153 -8.85 -12.30 -11.16
N PRO A 154 -8.09 -13.04 -11.99
CA PRO A 154 -7.34 -14.22 -11.53
C PRO A 154 -6.29 -13.86 -10.46
N LEU A 155 -5.68 -12.67 -10.58
CA LEU A 155 -4.72 -12.17 -9.61
C LEU A 155 -5.40 -11.83 -8.29
N LEU A 156 -6.55 -11.17 -8.32
CA LEU A 156 -7.34 -10.85 -7.11
C LEU A 156 -7.81 -12.13 -6.41
N ARG A 157 -8.34 -13.10 -7.16
CA ARG A 157 -8.78 -14.39 -6.60
C ARG A 157 -7.62 -15.14 -5.96
N GLN A 158 -6.45 -15.18 -6.61
CA GLN A 158 -5.26 -15.79 -6.02
C GLN A 158 -4.84 -15.08 -4.73
N LEU A 159 -4.91 -13.75 -4.69
CA LEU A 159 -4.61 -12.95 -3.49
C LEU A 159 -5.52 -13.35 -2.34
N VAL A 160 -6.84 -13.35 -2.56
CA VAL A 160 -7.82 -13.71 -1.52
C VAL A 160 -7.60 -15.13 -1.03
N ASN A 161 -7.50 -16.09 -1.95
CA ASN A 161 -7.34 -17.51 -1.61
C ASN A 161 -6.09 -17.80 -0.76
N GLN A 162 -5.01 -17.05 -0.99
CA GLN A 162 -3.73 -17.28 -0.29
C GLN A 162 -3.55 -16.45 0.98
N PHE A 163 -4.11 -15.23 1.04
CA PHE A 163 -3.88 -14.31 2.15
C PHE A 163 -5.07 -14.20 3.11
N VAL A 164 -6.29 -14.40 2.63
CA VAL A 164 -7.53 -14.18 3.38
C VAL A 164 -8.27 -15.50 3.52
N HIS A 165 -7.85 -16.28 4.52
CA HIS A 165 -8.51 -17.54 4.90
C HIS A 165 -8.33 -17.79 6.40
N ASP A 166 -9.18 -18.62 7.01
CA ASP A 166 -9.23 -18.78 8.48
C ASP A 166 -7.93 -19.29 9.12
N LYS A 167 -7.14 -20.07 8.36
CA LYS A 167 -5.83 -20.57 8.79
C LYS A 167 -4.69 -19.53 8.68
N SER A 168 -4.93 -18.36 8.07
CA SER A 168 -3.90 -17.35 7.87
C SER A 168 -3.66 -16.58 9.16
N ARG A 169 -2.43 -16.08 9.32
CA ARG A 169 -2.09 -15.24 10.47
C ARG A 169 -2.84 -13.90 10.35
N PRO A 170 -3.33 -13.31 11.46
CA PRO A 170 -4.08 -12.05 11.41
C PRO A 170 -3.34 -10.91 10.70
N GLU A 171 -2.00 -10.85 10.83
CA GLU A 171 -1.19 -9.83 10.16
C GLU A 171 -1.19 -10.00 8.63
N VAL A 172 -1.16 -11.25 8.16
CA VAL A 172 -1.20 -11.60 6.74
C VAL A 172 -2.57 -11.29 6.16
N MET A 173 -3.64 -11.64 6.88
CA MET A 173 -5.01 -11.34 6.49
C MET A 173 -5.27 -9.83 6.41
N ALA A 174 -4.78 -9.06 7.38
CA ALA A 174 -4.93 -7.60 7.39
C ALA A 174 -4.23 -6.97 6.16
N VAL A 175 -3.02 -7.43 5.83
CA VAL A 175 -2.29 -6.97 4.63
C VAL A 175 -3.03 -7.40 3.35
N GLY A 176 -3.54 -8.62 3.28
CA GLY A 176 -4.33 -9.12 2.16
C GLY A 176 -5.56 -8.25 1.89
N LEU A 177 -6.41 -8.05 2.91
CA LEU A 177 -7.61 -7.21 2.82
C LEU A 177 -7.30 -5.76 2.43
N GLN A 178 -6.23 -5.19 3.00
CA GLN A 178 -5.79 -3.84 2.64
C GLN A 178 -5.36 -3.77 1.17
N THR A 179 -4.64 -4.78 0.69
CA THR A 179 -4.20 -4.85 -0.72
C THR A 179 -5.41 -4.96 -1.65
N VAL A 180 -6.39 -5.82 -1.32
CA VAL A 180 -7.65 -5.93 -2.08
C VAL A 180 -8.35 -4.58 -2.18
N ARG A 181 -8.48 -3.86 -1.06
CA ARG A 181 -9.07 -2.52 -1.06
C ARG A 181 -8.33 -1.57 -2.02
N GLU A 182 -7.00 -1.56 -1.98
CA GLU A 182 -6.19 -0.67 -2.82
C GLU A 182 -6.23 -1.04 -4.31
N MET A 183 -6.37 -2.33 -4.64
CA MET A 183 -6.67 -2.77 -6.00
C MET A 183 -8.05 -2.27 -6.44
N CYS A 184 -9.08 -2.43 -5.58
CA CYS A 184 -10.44 -1.97 -5.88
C CYS A 184 -10.55 -0.45 -5.99
N THR A 185 -9.69 0.32 -5.31
CA THR A 185 -9.65 1.78 -5.47
C THR A 185 -9.23 2.19 -6.89
N ARG A 186 -8.42 1.37 -7.58
CA ARG A 186 -7.92 1.64 -8.94
C ARG A 186 -8.76 0.95 -10.02
N CYS A 187 -9.18 -0.29 -9.75
CA CYS A 187 -9.96 -1.13 -10.64
C CYS A 187 -11.15 -1.70 -9.86
N PRO A 188 -12.22 -0.94 -9.62
CA PRO A 188 -13.34 -1.41 -8.79
C PRO A 188 -14.13 -2.55 -9.43
N LEU A 189 -14.11 -2.65 -10.76
CA LEU A 189 -14.79 -3.68 -11.55
C LEU A 189 -14.26 -5.11 -11.33
N VAL A 190 -13.08 -5.26 -10.72
CA VAL A 190 -12.49 -6.58 -10.45
C VAL A 190 -13.19 -7.31 -9.28
N MET A 191 -14.01 -6.60 -8.50
CA MET A 191 -14.71 -7.17 -7.35
C MET A 191 -16.09 -7.69 -7.75
N THR A 192 -16.42 -8.93 -7.36
CA THR A 192 -17.78 -9.47 -7.50
C THR A 192 -18.60 -9.29 -6.22
N PRO A 193 -19.94 -9.22 -6.29
CA PRO A 193 -20.79 -9.09 -5.10
C PRO A 193 -20.60 -10.22 -4.09
N GLU A 194 -20.39 -11.46 -4.55
CA GLU A 194 -20.20 -12.63 -3.70
C GLU A 194 -18.88 -12.53 -2.94
N LEU A 195 -17.78 -12.25 -3.66
CA LEU A 195 -16.47 -12.07 -3.05
C LEU A 195 -16.46 -10.89 -2.07
N LEU A 196 -17.13 -9.79 -2.41
CA LEU A 196 -17.24 -8.65 -1.51
C LEU A 196 -17.96 -9.04 -0.21
N GLN A 197 -19.04 -9.80 -0.29
CA GLN A 197 -19.77 -10.25 0.90
C GLN A 197 -18.88 -11.08 1.82
N ASP A 198 -18.16 -12.06 1.27
CA ASP A 198 -17.22 -12.92 2.02
C ASP A 198 -16.14 -12.08 2.72
N LEU A 199 -15.53 -11.13 2.01
CA LEU A 199 -14.47 -10.29 2.58
C LEU A 199 -14.99 -9.31 3.65
N THR A 200 -16.24 -8.85 3.54
CA THR A 200 -16.83 -7.94 4.51
C THR A 200 -17.27 -8.63 5.80
N GLU A 201 -17.37 -9.96 5.82
CA GLU A 201 -17.69 -10.74 7.03
C GLU A 201 -16.65 -10.53 8.14
N TYR A 202 -15.38 -10.36 7.77
CA TYR A 202 -14.26 -10.08 8.66
C TYR A 202 -14.37 -8.75 9.44
N LYS A 203 -15.40 -7.93 9.23
CA LYS A 203 -15.69 -6.70 10.01
C LYS A 203 -15.98 -6.93 11.49
N LYS A 204 -16.21 -8.19 11.89
CA LYS A 204 -16.42 -8.64 13.28
C LYS A 204 -15.27 -9.51 13.81
N ASP A 205 -14.17 -9.60 13.08
CA ASP A 205 -13.01 -10.41 13.48
C ASP A 205 -12.48 -9.99 14.87
N ARG A 206 -11.87 -10.94 15.58
CA ARG A 206 -11.25 -10.72 16.89
C ARG A 206 -10.08 -9.74 16.77
N ASP A 207 -9.26 -9.89 15.72
CA ASP A 207 -8.12 -9.02 15.48
C ASP A 207 -8.53 -7.63 15.00
N LYS A 208 -7.89 -6.60 15.57
CA LYS A 208 -8.21 -5.21 15.24
C LYS A 208 -7.77 -4.84 13.83
N GLY A 209 -6.62 -5.34 13.37
CA GLY A 209 -6.07 -5.05 12.05
C GLY A 209 -6.98 -5.58 10.94
N VAL A 210 -7.35 -6.86 11.05
CA VAL A 210 -8.29 -7.52 10.13
C VAL A 210 -9.64 -6.78 10.11
N ARG A 211 -10.20 -6.49 11.30
CA ARG A 211 -11.47 -5.77 11.44
C ARG A 211 -11.43 -4.38 10.80
N MET A 212 -10.33 -3.65 10.94
CA MET A 212 -10.17 -2.33 10.34
C MET A 212 -10.03 -2.39 8.81
N ALA A 213 -9.29 -3.37 8.29
CA ALA A 213 -9.14 -3.58 6.86
C ALA A 213 -10.47 -3.97 6.18
N ALA A 214 -11.25 -4.87 6.78
CA ALA A 214 -12.58 -5.20 6.26
C ALA A 214 -13.52 -3.98 6.25
N ARG A 215 -13.48 -3.15 7.30
CA ARG A 215 -14.29 -1.91 7.38
C ARG A 215 -13.86 -0.86 6.37
N SER A 216 -12.56 -0.76 6.07
CA SER A 216 -12.06 0.19 5.06
C SER A 216 -12.47 -0.23 3.64
N LEU A 217 -12.61 -1.53 3.37
CA LEU A 217 -13.20 -2.05 2.14
C LEU A 217 -14.71 -1.73 2.05
N ILE A 218 -15.47 -1.93 3.14
CA ILE A 218 -16.89 -1.53 3.20
C ILE A 218 -17.03 -0.04 2.91
N ALA A 219 -16.21 0.81 3.54
CA ALA A 219 -16.25 2.25 3.34
C ALA A 219 -16.01 2.64 1.87
N LEU A 220 -15.07 1.97 1.18
CA LEU A 220 -14.82 2.19 -0.24
C LEU A 220 -16.06 1.87 -1.09
N PHE A 221 -16.72 0.73 -0.88
CA PHE A 221 -17.90 0.36 -1.67
C PHE A 221 -19.17 1.12 -1.29
N ARG A 222 -19.23 1.74 -0.10
CA ARG A 222 -20.28 2.74 0.20
C ARG A 222 -20.14 4.01 -0.63
N GLU A 223 -18.93 4.33 -1.04
CA GLU A 223 -18.69 5.46 -1.93
C GLU A 223 -18.86 5.01 -3.38
N LEU A 224 -18.30 3.87 -3.79
CA LEU A 224 -18.30 3.48 -5.20
C LEU A 224 -19.60 2.86 -5.70
N ALA A 225 -20.18 1.91 -4.97
CA ALA A 225 -21.37 1.18 -5.40
C ALA A 225 -22.08 0.51 -4.20
N PRO A 226 -22.92 1.26 -3.46
CA PRO A 226 -23.61 0.74 -2.28
C PRO A 226 -24.53 -0.44 -2.56
N GLY A 227 -25.01 -0.56 -3.81
CA GLY A 227 -25.84 -1.68 -4.26
C GLY A 227 -25.17 -3.04 -4.09
N MET A 228 -23.83 -3.12 -4.22
CA MET A 228 -23.07 -4.36 -4.07
C MET A 228 -22.96 -4.83 -2.60
N LEU A 229 -23.18 -3.93 -1.64
CA LEU A 229 -23.13 -4.25 -0.22
C LEU A 229 -24.48 -4.77 0.28
N VAL A 230 -24.43 -5.65 1.29
CA VAL A 230 -25.63 -6.09 2.02
C VAL A 230 -26.27 -4.90 2.73
N LYS A 231 -27.60 -4.90 2.87
CA LYS A 231 -28.39 -3.82 3.49
C LYS A 231 -27.82 -3.32 4.84
N LYS A 232 -27.26 -4.23 5.65
CA LYS A 232 -26.64 -3.91 6.96
C LYS A 232 -25.37 -3.06 6.83
N ASP A 233 -24.66 -3.18 5.73
CA ASP A 233 -23.35 -2.56 5.51
C ASP A 233 -23.41 -1.28 4.69
N ARG A 234 -24.53 -0.94 4.05
CA ARG A 234 -24.68 0.27 3.23
C ARG A 234 -24.51 1.58 4.02
N GLY A 235 -24.86 1.57 5.31
CA GLY A 235 -24.88 2.80 6.11
C GLY A 235 -26.16 3.62 5.90
N LYS A 236 -26.31 4.69 6.68
CA LYS A 236 -27.47 5.59 6.60
C LYS A 236 -27.24 6.60 5.48
N GLY A 237 -28.21 6.76 4.57
CA GLY A 237 -28.12 7.72 3.46
C GLY A 237 -27.24 7.26 2.29
N ALA A 238 -27.07 5.94 2.11
CA ALA A 238 -26.36 5.42 0.96
C ALA A 238 -27.12 5.73 -0.33
N ASP A 239 -26.43 6.33 -1.29
CA ASP A 239 -26.96 6.60 -2.62
C ASP A 239 -27.02 5.30 -3.43
N MET A 240 -28.24 4.81 -3.66
CA MET A 240 -28.47 3.56 -4.37
C MET A 240 -28.38 3.71 -5.89
N GLU A 241 -28.36 4.94 -6.42
CA GLU A 241 -28.22 5.21 -7.86
C GLU A 241 -26.75 5.09 -8.30
N ARG A 242 -25.82 5.23 -7.35
CA ARG A 242 -24.38 5.13 -7.60
C ARG A 242 -23.98 3.68 -7.92
N HIS A 243 -23.50 3.49 -9.14
CA HIS A 243 -23.04 2.20 -9.67
C HIS A 243 -21.65 2.33 -10.29
N LEU A 244 -20.96 1.20 -10.42
CA LEU A 244 -19.67 1.15 -11.10
C LEU A 244 -19.87 1.41 -12.59
N ARG A 245 -19.02 2.27 -13.16
CA ARG A 245 -18.96 2.49 -14.60
C ARG A 245 -18.50 1.22 -15.28
N LEU A 246 -19.11 0.88 -16.41
CA LEU A 246 -18.65 -0.27 -17.20
C LEU A 246 -17.29 0.03 -17.82
N TYR A 247 -16.51 -1.03 -18.07
CA TYR A 247 -15.20 -0.89 -18.69
C TYR A 247 -15.32 -0.23 -20.07
N GLY A 248 -14.55 0.83 -20.29
CA GLY A 248 -14.56 1.61 -21.54
C GLY A 248 -15.67 2.67 -21.65
N GLN A 249 -16.48 2.86 -20.61
CA GLN A 249 -17.49 3.91 -20.58
C GLN A 249 -16.83 5.27 -20.24
N VAL A 250 -16.86 6.20 -21.20
CA VAL A 250 -16.29 7.56 -21.04
C VAL A 250 -17.34 8.48 -20.42
N ASP A 251 -16.92 9.41 -19.55
CA ASP A 251 -17.80 10.46 -19.03
C ASP A 251 -18.31 11.34 -20.17
N THR A 252 -19.59 11.22 -20.51
CA THR A 252 -20.24 12.09 -21.51
C THR A 252 -20.56 13.49 -20.99
N ASN A 253 -20.26 13.77 -19.72
CA ASN A 253 -20.42 15.09 -19.10
C ASN A 253 -19.06 15.81 -19.04
N THR A 254 -18.63 16.38 -20.16
CA THR A 254 -17.72 17.53 -20.18
C THR A 254 -18.28 18.57 -21.14
#